data_AF-A0A1C6RWY2-F1
#
_entry.id   AF-A0A1C6RWY2-F1
#
_cell.length_a   1.000
_cell.length_b   1.000
_cell.length_c   1.000
_cell.angle_alpha   90.00
_cell.angle_beta   90.00
_cell.angle_gamma   90.00
#
_symmetry.space_group_name_H-M   'P 1'
#
loop_
_entity.id
_entity.type
_entity.pdbx_description
1 polymer ?
#
loop_
_entity_poly.entity_id
_entity_poly.type
_entity_poly.pdbx_seq_one_letter_code
_entity_poly.pdbx_strand_id
1 'polypeptide(L)'
;MSDLNDTFVQPDAALDGADDLSAAGATLASRWRRLAATITTINGGSPWGTDEPGREFNKNYLDGEKPAEAVLNLGNQVVPVVEQMGPAVRGAVEGTVDTDEMTKMLFGSEDR
;
A
#
# COMPACT_ATOMS: atom_id res chain seq x y z
N MET A 1 33.53 -12.98 10.65
CA MET A 1 33.25 -13.05 9.20
C MET A 1 31.76 -13.20 9.09
N SER A 2 31.06 -12.27 8.45
CA SER A 2 29.63 -12.41 8.18
C SER A 2 29.52 -13.45 7.08
N ASP A 3 29.12 -14.67 7.43
CA ASP A 3 28.94 -15.73 6.45
C ASP A 3 27.89 -15.29 5.42
N LEU A 4 28.28 -15.32 4.16
CA LEU A 4 27.50 -15.01 2.96
C LEU A 4 26.39 -16.05 2.68
N ASN A 5 25.91 -16.76 3.71
CA ASN A 5 25.01 -17.91 3.59
C ASN A 5 23.67 -17.77 4.31
N ASP A 6 23.33 -16.63 4.92
CA ASP A 6 21.97 -16.39 5.41
C ASP A 6 21.06 -16.00 4.24
N THR A 7 20.82 -16.95 3.34
CA THR A 7 19.77 -16.88 2.30
C THR A 7 18.41 -17.34 2.85
N PHE A 8 18.32 -17.56 4.17
CA PHE A 8 17.11 -17.95 4.85
C PHE A 8 16.37 -16.71 5.35
N VAL A 9 15.09 -16.61 4.97
CA VAL A 9 14.17 -15.63 5.54
C VAL A 9 14.13 -15.84 7.05
N GLN A 10 14.31 -14.77 7.83
CA GLN A 10 14.05 -14.78 9.28
C GLN A 10 12.54 -14.62 9.48
N PRO A 11 11.77 -15.70 9.74
CA PRO A 11 10.32 -15.66 9.60
C PRO A 11 9.70 -14.72 10.61
N ASP A 12 10.12 -14.77 11.88
CA ASP A 12 9.59 -13.90 12.94
C ASP A 12 9.79 -12.42 12.61
N ALA A 13 11.01 -12.03 12.23
CA ALA A 13 11.31 -10.65 11.85
C ALA A 13 10.55 -10.20 10.59
N ALA A 14 10.32 -11.10 9.64
CA ALA A 14 9.55 -10.82 8.44
C ALA A 14 8.05 -10.69 8.73
N LEU A 15 7.52 -11.48 9.66
CA LEU A 15 6.13 -11.39 10.13
C LEU A 15 5.88 -10.11 10.94
N ASP A 16 6.81 -9.73 11.83
CA ASP A 16 6.77 -8.46 12.54
C ASP A 16 6.75 -7.28 11.55
N GLY A 17 7.64 -7.31 10.54
CA GLY A 17 7.64 -6.31 9.47
C GLY A 17 6.35 -6.30 8.64
N ALA A 18 5.74 -7.46 8.41
CA ALA A 18 4.45 -7.57 7.73
C ALA A 18 3.30 -6.95 8.54
N ASP A 19 3.35 -7.05 9.88
CA ASP A 19 2.37 -6.41 10.76
C ASP A 19 2.52 -4.90 10.78
N ASP A 20 3.75 -4.40 10.83
CA ASP A 20 4.04 -2.96 10.70
C ASP A 20 3.54 -2.40 9.36
N LEU A 21 3.81 -3.11 8.26
CA LEU A 21 3.31 -2.74 6.93
C LEU A 21 1.78 -2.78 6.86
N SER A 22 1.14 -3.76 7.48
CA SER A 22 -0.33 -3.87 7.55
C SER A 22 -0.92 -2.68 8.30
N ALA A 23 -0.35 -2.32 9.45
CA ALA A 23 -0.81 -1.21 10.26
C ALA A 23 -0.62 0.15 9.55
N ALA A 24 0.54 0.33 8.91
CA ALA A 24 0.83 1.53 8.12
C ALA A 24 -0.11 1.65 6.90
N GLY A 25 -0.32 0.55 6.18
CA GLY A 25 -1.22 0.47 5.03
C GLY A 25 -2.67 0.79 5.40
N ALA A 26 -3.20 0.18 6.46
CA ALA A 26 -4.54 0.47 6.96
C ALA A 26 -4.70 1.93 7.42
N THR A 27 -3.68 2.49 8.06
CA THR A 27 -3.66 3.90 8.47
C THR A 27 -3.70 4.83 7.25
N LEU A 28 -2.89 4.54 6.23
CA LEU A 28 -2.88 5.29 4.98
C LEU A 28 -4.23 5.21 4.27
N ALA A 29 -4.80 4.02 4.14
CA ALA A 29 -6.11 3.80 3.51
C ALA A 29 -7.24 4.57 4.20
N SER A 30 -7.28 4.52 5.53
CA SER A 30 -8.26 5.27 6.33
C SER A 30 -8.12 6.78 6.15
N ARG A 31 -6.89 7.31 6.19
CA ARG A 31 -6.61 8.74 6.03
C ARG A 31 -6.92 9.21 4.61
N TRP A 32 -6.50 8.45 3.60
CA TRP A 32 -6.75 8.75 2.20
C TRP A 32 -8.24 8.82 1.90
N ARG A 33 -9.02 7.81 2.34
CA ARG A 33 -10.47 7.80 2.13
C ARG A 33 -11.15 9.05 2.68
N ARG A 34 -10.77 9.49 3.88
CA ARG A 34 -11.30 10.71 4.51
C ARG A 34 -10.89 11.98 3.75
N LEU A 35 -9.63 12.05 3.35
CA LEU A 35 -9.09 13.21 2.62
C LEU A 35 -9.72 13.32 1.23
N ALA A 36 -9.75 12.23 0.47
CA ALA A 36 -10.33 12.18 -0.87
C ALA A 36 -11.83 12.54 -0.86
N ALA A 37 -12.59 12.04 0.11
CA ALA A 37 -14.00 12.40 0.28
C ALA A 37 -14.18 13.89 0.59
N THR A 38 -13.34 14.44 1.48
CA THR A 38 -13.36 15.88 1.82
C THR A 38 -13.05 16.74 0.59
N ILE A 39 -11.98 16.42 -0.14
CA ILE A 39 -11.58 17.15 -1.36
C ILE A 39 -12.69 17.08 -2.40
N THR A 40 -13.26 15.90 -2.64
CA THR A 40 -14.36 15.71 -3.60
C THR A 40 -15.57 16.57 -3.24
N THR A 41 -15.93 16.60 -1.96
CA THR A 41 -17.04 17.43 -1.45
C THR A 41 -16.78 18.91 -1.66
N ILE A 42 -15.57 19.38 -1.33
CA ILE A 42 -15.19 20.79 -1.47
C ILE A 42 -15.16 21.19 -2.96
N ASN A 43 -14.58 20.35 -3.82
CA ASN A 43 -14.48 20.59 -5.26
C ASN A 43 -15.85 20.66 -5.95
N GLY A 44 -16.82 19.86 -5.51
CA GLY A 44 -18.20 19.92 -6.01
C GLY A 44 -18.90 21.27 -5.77
N GLY A 45 -18.39 22.08 -4.84
CA GLY A 45 -18.88 23.42 -4.56
C GLY A 45 -18.19 24.55 -5.33
N SER A 46 -17.25 24.25 -6.24
CA SER A 46 -16.42 25.24 -6.96
C SER A 46 -15.81 26.28 -5.99
N PRO A 47 -14.95 25.84 -5.06
CA PRO A 47 -14.61 26.57 -3.83
C PRO A 47 -13.78 27.84 -4.10
N TRP A 48 -13.24 27.98 -5.31
CA TRP A 48 -12.37 29.07 -5.71
C TRP A 48 -13.14 30.32 -6.19
N GLY A 49 -14.48 30.29 -6.11
CA GLY A 49 -15.32 31.42 -6.45
C GLY A 49 -15.69 31.48 -7.94
N THR A 50 -16.58 32.41 -8.25
CA THR A 50 -17.11 32.62 -9.61
C THR A 50 -16.62 33.93 -10.23
N ASP A 51 -15.68 34.63 -9.59
CA ASP A 51 -15.01 35.79 -10.15
C ASP A 51 -14.00 35.39 -11.24
N GLU A 52 -13.38 36.37 -11.90
CA GLU A 52 -12.46 36.08 -13.01
C GLU A 52 -11.25 35.22 -12.58
N PRO A 53 -10.57 35.49 -11.45
CA PRO A 53 -9.52 34.60 -10.94
C PRO A 53 -10.02 33.20 -10.60
N GLY A 54 -11.16 33.08 -9.91
CA GLY A 54 -11.74 31.79 -9.52
C GLY A 54 -12.11 30.93 -10.72
N ARG A 55 -12.70 31.53 -11.77
CA ARG A 55 -13.02 30.83 -13.02
C ARG A 55 -11.77 30.34 -13.75
N GLU A 56 -10.74 31.18 -13.86
CA GLU A 56 -9.50 30.76 -14.53
C GLU A 56 -8.77 29.65 -13.76
N PHE A 57 -8.85 29.67 -12.42
CA PHE A 57 -8.32 28.57 -11.62
C PHE A 57 -9.14 27.28 -11.81
N ASN A 58 -10.47 27.34 -11.68
CA ASN A 58 -11.36 26.19 -11.85
C ASN A 58 -11.19 25.53 -13.23
N LYS A 59 -11.03 26.34 -14.27
CA LYS A 59 -10.78 25.87 -15.64
C LYS A 59 -9.57 24.94 -15.74
N ASN A 60 -8.51 25.22 -14.98
CA ASN A 60 -7.29 24.40 -15.02
C ASN A 60 -7.29 23.30 -13.95
N TYR A 61 -7.96 23.51 -12.81
CA TYR A 61 -7.92 22.61 -11.65
C TYR A 61 -9.04 21.56 -11.66
N LEU A 62 -10.27 21.94 -12.00
CA LEU A 62 -11.47 21.08 -11.99
C LEU A 62 -11.91 20.64 -13.39
N ASP A 63 -11.67 21.44 -14.43
CA ASP A 63 -12.27 21.22 -15.76
C ASP A 63 -11.32 20.67 -16.83
N GLY A 64 -10.29 21.42 -17.23
CA GLY A 64 -9.46 21.13 -18.41
C GLY A 64 -8.65 19.83 -18.27
N GLU A 65 -7.42 19.94 -17.80
CA GLU A 65 -6.55 18.78 -17.55
C GLU A 65 -6.95 18.01 -16.28
N LYS A 66 -7.81 18.61 -15.45
CA LYS A 66 -8.35 18.03 -14.20
C LYS A 66 -7.28 17.40 -13.28
N PRO A 67 -6.19 18.13 -12.96
CA PRO A 67 -5.13 17.59 -12.10
C PRO A 67 -5.65 17.17 -10.72
N ALA A 68 -6.70 17.82 -10.20
CA ALA A 68 -7.34 17.41 -8.96
C ALA A 68 -7.92 15.99 -9.04
N GLU A 69 -8.64 15.68 -10.12
CA GLU A 69 -9.21 14.36 -10.37
C GLU A 69 -8.10 13.32 -10.59
N ALA A 70 -7.06 13.68 -11.34
CA ALA A 70 -5.93 12.79 -11.61
C ALA A 70 -5.23 12.34 -10.32
N VAL A 71 -4.98 13.25 -9.37
CA VAL A 71 -4.36 12.91 -8.08
C VAL A 71 -5.27 12.02 -7.24
N LEU A 72 -6.58 12.31 -7.21
CA LEU A 72 -7.55 11.49 -6.48
C LEU A 72 -7.62 10.07 -7.07
N ASN A 73 -7.65 9.95 -8.40
CA ASN A 73 -7.67 8.67 -9.10
C ASN A 73 -6.38 7.88 -8.88
N LEU A 74 -5.22 8.54 -8.92
CA LEU A 74 -3.94 7.89 -8.65
C LEU A 74 -3.87 7.36 -7.23
N GLY A 75 -4.26 8.15 -6.23
CA GLY A 75 -4.26 7.67 -4.86
C GLY A 75 -5.25 6.52 -4.64
N ASN A 76 -6.40 6.52 -5.33
CA ASN A 76 -7.33 5.38 -5.31
C ASN A 76 -6.75 4.10 -5.95
N GLN A 77 -5.71 4.20 -6.78
CA GLN A 77 -5.01 3.04 -7.34
C GLN A 77 -3.84 2.59 -6.44
N VAL A 78 -3.07 3.54 -5.90
CA VAL A 78 -1.85 3.24 -5.14
C VAL A 78 -2.15 2.78 -3.71
N VAL A 79 -3.09 3.45 -3.03
CA VAL A 79 -3.34 3.20 -1.60
C VAL A 79 -3.82 1.77 -1.32
N PRO A 80 -4.72 1.16 -2.13
CA PRO A 80 -5.07 -0.25 -1.95
C PRO A 80 -3.88 -1.19 -2.12
N VAL A 81 -2.91 -0.88 -3.00
CA VAL A 81 -1.70 -1.70 -3.16
C VAL A 81 -0.89 -1.67 -1.87
N VAL A 82 -0.70 -0.48 -1.28
CA VAL A 82 0.03 -0.32 -0.01
C VAL A 82 -0.68 -1.02 1.15
N GLU A 83 -2.01 -0.92 1.21
CA GLU A 83 -2.82 -1.64 2.21
C GLU A 83 -2.62 -3.16 2.16
N GLN A 84 -2.35 -3.71 0.96
CA GLN A 84 -2.15 -5.15 0.76
C GLN A 84 -0.70 -5.61 0.90
N MET A 85 0.28 -4.71 1.08
CA MET A 85 1.69 -5.11 1.17
C MET A 85 1.97 -5.99 2.38
N GLY A 86 1.45 -5.63 3.56
CA GLY A 86 1.63 -6.44 4.77
C GLY A 86 1.05 -7.86 4.65
N PRO A 87 -0.24 -8.01 4.28
CA PRO A 87 -0.83 -9.32 4.00
C PRO A 87 -0.08 -10.14 2.95
N ALA A 88 0.41 -9.50 1.88
CA ALA A 88 1.16 -10.18 0.83
C ALA A 88 2.52 -10.69 1.34
N VAL A 89 3.24 -9.91 2.14
CA VAL A 89 4.51 -10.34 2.76
C VAL A 89 4.25 -11.49 3.73
N ARG A 90 3.26 -11.37 4.62
CA ARG A 90 2.88 -12.43 5.55
C ARG A 90 2.61 -13.76 4.82
N GLY A 91 1.75 -13.72 3.80
CA GLY A 91 1.42 -14.92 3.02
C GLY A 91 2.61 -15.54 2.30
N ALA A 92 3.57 -14.72 1.83
CA ALA A 92 4.80 -15.22 1.22
C ALA A 92 5.74 -15.87 2.25
N VAL A 93 5.86 -15.31 3.45
CA VAL A 93 6.67 -15.87 4.54
C VAL A 93 6.09 -17.20 5.02
N GLU A 94 4.80 -17.22 5.36
CA GLU A 94 4.10 -18.42 5.82
C GLU A 94 4.18 -19.55 4.77
N GLY A 95 3.95 -19.24 3.49
CA GLY A 95 4.07 -20.23 2.41
C GLY A 95 5.49 -20.76 2.17
N THR A 96 6.52 -19.95 2.42
CA THR A 96 7.93 -20.39 2.31
C THR A 96 8.29 -21.34 3.44
N VAL A 97 7.88 -21.00 4.68
CA VAL A 97 8.09 -21.86 5.86
C VAL A 97 7.39 -23.20 5.70
N ASP A 98 6.13 -23.22 5.25
CA ASP A 98 5.39 -24.46 5.00
C ASP A 98 6.10 -25.38 3.99
N THR A 99 6.67 -24.78 2.94
CA THR A 99 7.42 -25.52 1.90
C THR A 99 8.72 -26.12 2.45
N ASP A 100 9.44 -25.36 3.28
CA ASP A 100 10.68 -25.80 3.91
C ASP A 100 10.42 -26.92 4.94
N GLU A 101 9.36 -26.80 5.76
CA GLU A 101 8.95 -27.85 6.69
C GLU A 101 8.56 -29.14 5.96
N MET A 102 7.78 -29.04 4.88
CA MET A 102 7.39 -30.20 4.07
C MET A 102 8.61 -30.88 3.44
N THR A 103 9.56 -30.09 2.90
CA THR A 103 10.80 -30.61 2.31
C THR A 103 11.65 -31.32 3.38
N LYS A 104 11.76 -30.74 4.58
CA LYS A 104 12.46 -31.36 5.71
C LYS A 104 11.78 -32.65 6.17
N MET A 105 10.45 -32.72 6.20
CA MET A 105 9.73 -33.95 6.54
C MET A 105 9.92 -35.05 5.49
N LEU A 106 9.96 -34.70 4.20
CA LEU A 106 10.07 -35.66 3.10
C LEU A 106 11.50 -36.15 2.85
N PHE A 107 12.51 -35.30 3.07
CA PHE A 107 13.90 -35.58 2.70
C PHE A 107 14.90 -35.47 3.86
N GLY A 108 14.50 -34.96 5.02
CA GLY A 108 15.37 -34.79 6.20
C GLY A 108 15.50 -36.02 7.09
N SER A 109 14.98 -37.19 6.65
CA SER A 109 15.09 -38.47 7.36
C SER A 109 16.14 -39.40 6.74
N GLU A 110 17.26 -38.90 6.26
CA GLU A 110 18.42 -39.73 5.89
C GLU A 110 19.70 -39.06 6.39
N ASP A 111 20.11 -39.42 7.61
CA ASP A 111 21.50 -39.72 7.96
C ASP A 111 21.51 -40.36 9.36
N ARG A 112 21.56 -41.70 9.38
CA ARG A 112 21.95 -42.54 10.51
C ARG A 112 23.22 -43.28 10.15
#